data_AF-A0A2V5TWW5-F1
#
_entry.id   AF-A0A2V5TWW5-F1
#
_cell.length_a   1.000
_cell.length_b   1.000
_cell.length_c   1.000
_cell.angle_alpha   90.00
_cell.angle_beta   90.00
_cell.angle_gamma   90.00
#
_symmetry.space_group_name_H-M   'P 1'
#
loop_
_entity.id
_entity.type
_entity.pdbx_description
1 polymer ?
#
loop_
_entity_poly.entity_id
_entity_poly.type
_entity_poly.pdbx_seq_one_letter_code
_entity_poly.pdbx_strand_id
1 'polypeptide(L)'
;MEFRLNGVPLGRWSGEVGWVTFLFHVPQGLNTLEWRYAKDANFSAAVDAGFIDNVYLPLPDSSIAARLSILPLPDGEKRVQVQGLSGRRYVIQGSTNLAGWVSIATNVSDSGTIQWTDPQGANYPIRFYRAIAP
;
A
#
# COMPACT_ATOMS: atom_id res chain seq x y z
N MET A 1 14.91 6.76 19.54
CA MET A 1 13.55 6.84 18.99
C MET A 1 12.56 6.21 19.96
N GLU A 2 11.33 6.70 20.01
CA GLU A 2 10.21 6.16 20.77
C GLU A 2 8.98 6.07 19.87
N PHE A 3 8.21 4.98 19.97
CA PHE A 3 6.92 4.84 19.30
C PHE A 3 5.79 4.92 20.34
N ARG A 4 4.77 5.73 20.03
CA ARG A 4 3.57 5.92 20.85
C ARG A 4 2.31 5.66 20.03
N LEU A 5 1.31 5.06 20.67
CA LEU A 5 -0.03 4.88 20.15
C LEU A 5 -1.02 5.57 21.07
N ASN A 6 -1.77 6.55 20.56
CA ASN A 6 -2.72 7.35 21.32
C ASN A 6 -2.07 7.98 22.58
N GLY A 7 -0.83 8.44 22.44
CA GLY A 7 -0.02 9.02 23.51
C GLY A 7 0.70 8.00 24.42
N VAL A 8 0.33 6.71 24.36
CA VAL A 8 0.93 5.64 25.17
C VAL A 8 2.20 5.12 24.51
N PRO A 9 3.37 5.13 25.19
CA PRO A 9 4.62 4.60 24.63
C PRO A 9 4.57 3.07 24.56
N LEU A 10 4.85 2.52 23.39
CA LEU A 10 4.86 1.06 23.12
C LEU A 10 6.26 0.53 22.75
N GLY A 11 7.21 1.39 22.41
CA GLY A 11 8.57 0.98 22.09
C GLY A 11 9.58 2.11 22.23
N ARG A 12 10.81 1.78 22.62
CA ARG A 12 11.92 2.74 22.75
C ARG A 12 13.23 2.09 22.32
N TRP A 13 14.00 2.83 21.54
CA TRP A 13 15.28 2.42 20.97
C TRP A 13 16.31 3.53 21.11
N SER A 14 17.55 3.16 21.36
CA SER A 14 18.70 4.08 21.49
C SER A 14 19.95 3.46 20.89
N GLY A 15 20.89 4.30 20.47
CA GLY A 15 22.11 3.85 19.80
C GLY A 15 21.85 3.35 18.38
N GLU A 16 22.83 2.65 17.83
CA GLU A 16 22.75 2.05 16.50
C GLU A 16 21.97 0.73 16.57
N VAL A 17 20.80 0.72 15.94
CA VAL A 17 19.98 -0.47 15.77
C VAL A 17 19.82 -0.70 14.28
N GLY A 18 20.19 -1.91 13.81
CA GLY A 18 20.00 -2.30 12.41
C GLY A 18 18.51 -2.42 12.03
N TRP A 19 18.23 -2.64 10.74
CA TRP A 19 16.87 -2.84 10.26
C TRP A 19 16.19 -4.03 10.95
N VAL A 20 15.04 -3.76 11.57
CA VAL A 20 14.22 -4.77 12.25
C VAL A 20 12.75 -4.41 12.10
N THR A 21 11.89 -5.41 11.99
CA THR A 21 10.44 -5.24 11.90
C THR A 21 9.82 -5.24 13.29
N PHE A 22 8.94 -4.28 13.56
CA PHE A 22 8.11 -4.23 14.78
C PHE A 22 6.63 -4.29 14.41
N LEU A 23 5.85 -5.00 15.22
CA LEU A 23 4.41 -5.15 15.05
C LEU A 23 3.69 -4.69 16.33
N PHE A 24 2.70 -3.81 16.15
CA PHE A 24 1.90 -3.27 17.24
C PHE A 24 0.42 -3.46 16.94
N HIS A 25 -0.35 -3.89 17.93
CA HIS A 25 -1.80 -3.96 17.80
C HIS A 25 -2.39 -2.55 17.81
N VAL A 26 -3.13 -2.18 16.76
CA VAL A 26 -3.85 -0.91 16.67
C VAL A 26 -5.34 -1.19 16.87
N PRO A 27 -5.98 -0.60 17.89
CA PRO A 27 -7.40 -0.82 18.14
C PRO A 27 -8.25 -0.17 17.03
N GLN A 28 -9.49 -0.64 16.87
CA GLN A 28 -10.42 -0.04 15.91
C GLN A 28 -10.70 1.44 16.24
N GLY A 29 -10.83 2.28 15.21
CA GLY A 29 -11.21 3.68 15.33
C GLY A 29 -10.09 4.66 14.94
N LEU A 30 -10.28 5.94 15.27
CA LEU A 30 -9.29 6.97 15.02
C LEU A 30 -8.12 6.80 16.00
N ASN A 31 -6.93 6.57 15.46
CA ASN A 31 -5.71 6.41 16.25
C ASN A 31 -4.66 7.44 15.84
N THR A 32 -3.84 7.85 16.80
CA THR A 32 -2.63 8.65 16.55
C THR A 32 -1.40 7.79 16.79
N LEU A 33 -0.65 7.53 15.72
CA LEU A 33 0.63 6.86 15.75
C LEU A 33 1.72 7.92 15.72
N GLU A 34 2.64 7.89 16.68
CA GLU A 34 3.67 8.90 16.81
C GLU A 34 5.04 8.26 17.00
N TRP A 35 5.99 8.62 16.14
CA TRP A 35 7.41 8.29 16.30
C TRP A 35 8.16 9.55 16.71
N ARG A 36 8.80 9.50 17.88
CA ARG A 36 9.62 10.60 18.42
C ARG A 36 11.08 10.21 18.36
N TYR A 37 11.83 10.92 17.53
CA TYR A 37 13.29 10.93 17.63
C TYR A 37 13.71 12.07 18.55
N ALA A 38 14.54 11.77 19.55
CA ALA A 38 15.13 12.74 20.45
C ALA A 38 16.64 12.48 20.47
N LYS A 39 17.41 13.53 20.20
CA LYS A 39 18.85 13.57 20.29
C LYS A 39 19.24 14.44 21.49
N ASP A 40 20.32 14.11 22.19
CA ASP A 40 20.91 15.03 23.15
C ASP A 40 21.82 16.07 22.45
N ALA A 41 22.15 17.15 23.15
CA ALA A 41 22.88 18.28 22.56
C ALA A 41 24.38 18.02 22.34
N ASN A 42 24.92 16.90 22.83
CA ASN A 42 26.35 16.79 23.13
C ASN A 42 27.12 15.82 22.23
N PHE A 43 26.47 15.03 21.36
CA PHE A 43 27.16 14.14 20.43
C PHE A 43 26.48 14.14 19.06
N SER A 44 27.18 14.62 18.02
CA SER A 44 26.87 14.28 16.63
C SER A 44 27.89 13.23 16.18
N ALA A 45 27.50 11.96 16.16
CA ALA A 45 28.29 10.90 15.57
C ALA A 45 27.37 10.04 14.70
N ALA A 46 27.82 9.68 13.50
CA ALA A 46 27.00 9.09 12.43
C ALA A 46 25.92 10.04 11.85
N VAL A 47 24.85 9.48 11.27
CA VAL A 47 23.81 10.22 10.52
C VAL A 47 22.81 10.94 11.44
N ASP A 48 22.83 10.64 12.75
CA ASP A 48 21.96 11.25 13.76
C ASP A 48 20.46 11.19 13.41
N ALA A 49 20.02 10.06 12.83
CA ALA A 49 18.66 9.89 12.33
C ALA A 49 18.06 8.56 12.77
N GLY A 50 16.74 8.54 12.91
CA GLY A 50 15.95 7.31 12.91
C GLY A 50 15.32 7.12 11.54
N PHE A 51 15.45 5.93 10.96
CA PHE A 51 14.80 5.58 9.69
C PHE A 51 13.63 4.63 9.97
N ILE A 52 12.52 4.86 9.28
CA ILE A 52 11.33 4.01 9.32
C ILE A 52 10.97 3.73 7.87
N ASP A 53 10.73 2.47 7.55
CA ASP A 53 10.29 2.03 6.24
C ASP A 53 9.26 0.91 6.37
N ASN A 54 8.51 0.63 5.30
CA ASN A 54 7.50 -0.41 5.23
C ASN A 54 6.42 -0.31 6.33
N VAL A 55 5.88 0.90 6.52
CA VAL A 55 4.79 1.14 7.48
C VAL A 55 3.46 0.61 6.91
N TYR A 56 2.99 -0.52 7.45
CA TYR A 56 1.68 -1.09 7.14
C TYR A 56 0.65 -0.67 8.18
N LEU A 57 -0.41 0.05 7.75
CA LEU A 57 -1.47 0.54 8.63
C LEU A 57 -2.76 -0.30 8.47
N PRO A 58 -3.42 -0.71 9.57
CA PRO A 58 -4.73 -1.36 9.52
C PRO A 58 -5.82 -0.30 9.32
N LEU A 59 -5.97 0.16 8.08
CA LEU A 59 -6.96 1.17 7.72
C LEU A 59 -8.35 0.51 7.59
N PRO A 60 -9.43 1.14 8.11
CA PRO A 60 -10.79 0.64 7.89
C PRO A 60 -11.11 0.65 6.39
N ASP A 61 -12.03 -0.24 5.98
CA ASP A 61 -12.38 -0.56 4.59
C ASP A 61 -12.90 0.60 3.70
N SER A 62 -12.84 1.86 4.13
CA SER A 62 -13.58 2.95 3.48
C SER A 62 -12.79 4.19 3.04
N SER A 63 -11.44 4.24 3.07
CA SER A 63 -10.77 5.51 2.70
C SER A 63 -9.44 5.46 1.95
N ILE A 64 -9.06 4.34 1.35
CA ILE A 64 -8.04 4.37 0.29
C ILE A 64 -8.73 4.07 -1.02
N ALA A 65 -8.81 5.06 -1.91
CA ALA A 65 -9.17 4.81 -3.29
C ALA A 65 -8.15 3.81 -3.85
N ALA A 66 -8.60 2.65 -4.30
CA ALA A 66 -7.72 1.70 -4.94
C ALA A 66 -7.03 2.38 -6.13
N ARG A 67 -5.71 2.24 -6.22
CA ARG A 67 -4.94 2.79 -7.30
C ARG A 67 -4.84 1.75 -8.40
N LEU A 68 -5.19 2.15 -9.63
CA LEU A 68 -4.93 1.35 -10.82
C LEU A 68 -3.75 1.94 -11.58
N SER A 69 -2.82 1.09 -11.97
CA SER A 69 -1.72 1.41 -12.87
C SER A 69 -1.55 0.31 -13.92
N ILE A 70 -0.86 0.65 -15.01
CA ILE A 70 -0.41 -0.32 -16.00
C ILE A 70 1.09 -0.52 -15.77
N LEU A 71 1.47 -1.75 -15.48
CA LEU A 71 2.86 -2.17 -15.29
C LEU A 71 3.37 -2.78 -16.61
N PRO A 72 4.24 -2.07 -17.36
CA PRO A 72 4.94 -2.67 -18.48
C PRO A 72 6.02 -3.64 -17.97
N LEU A 73 6.14 -4.80 -18.62
CA LEU A 73 7.15 -5.81 -18.32
C LEU A 73 8.24 -5.86 -19.42
N PRO A 74 9.45 -6.38 -19.11
CA PRO A 74 10.57 -6.40 -20.05
C PRO A 74 10.32 -7.19 -21.34
N ASP A 75 9.41 -8.17 -21.30
CA ASP A 75 8.99 -8.98 -22.45
C ASP A 75 7.94 -8.26 -23.34
N GLY A 76 7.55 -7.04 -22.98
CA GLY A 76 6.51 -6.28 -23.67
C GLY A 76 5.09 -6.59 -23.18
N GLU A 77 4.91 -7.55 -22.26
CA GLU A 77 3.63 -7.79 -21.59
C GLU A 77 3.24 -6.55 -20.75
N LYS A 78 1.94 -6.26 -20.66
CA LYS A 78 1.42 -5.20 -19.79
C LYS A 78 0.46 -5.82 -18.79
N ARG A 79 0.69 -5.55 -17.51
CA ARG A 79 -0.19 -5.98 -16.42
C ARG A 79 -0.98 -4.81 -15.87
N VAL A 80 -2.26 -5.04 -15.61
CA VAL A 80 -3.05 -4.17 -14.75
C VAL A 80 -2.65 -4.45 -13.32
N GLN A 81 -2.17 -3.43 -12.62
CA GLN A 81 -1.87 -3.49 -11.21
C GLN A 81 -2.95 -2.72 -10.44
N VAL A 82 -3.58 -3.38 -9.48
CA VAL A 82 -4.50 -2.74 -8.54
C VAL A 82 -3.87 -2.79 -7.15
N GLN A 83 -3.58 -1.62 -6.59
CA GLN A 83 -3.15 -1.49 -5.21
C GLN A 83 -4.35 -1.08 -4.36
N GLY A 84 -4.62 -1.84 -3.31
CA GLY A 84 -5.81 -1.69 -2.48
C GLY A 84 -5.66 -2.40 -1.15
N LEU A 85 -6.78 -2.66 -0.49
CA LEU A 85 -6.81 -3.34 0.80
C LEU A 85 -6.66 -4.85 0.62
N SER A 86 -5.83 -5.46 1.46
CA SER A 86 -5.73 -6.92 1.58
C SER A 86 -7.07 -7.51 2.06
N GLY A 87 -7.39 -8.73 1.62
CA GLY A 87 -8.65 -9.42 1.89
C GLY A 87 -9.85 -8.87 1.10
N ARG A 88 -9.69 -7.78 0.35
CA ARG A 88 -10.80 -7.14 -0.36
C ARG A 88 -10.92 -7.59 -1.81
N ARG A 89 -12.16 -7.74 -2.25
CA ARG A 89 -12.51 -8.05 -3.64
C ARG A 89 -12.48 -6.79 -4.49
N TYR A 90 -11.84 -6.89 -5.65
CA TYR A 90 -11.82 -5.87 -6.69
C TYR A 90 -12.30 -6.47 -8.01
N VAL A 91 -13.24 -5.79 -8.66
CA VAL A 91 -13.71 -6.11 -10.01
C VAL A 91 -12.97 -5.20 -10.99
N ILE A 92 -12.20 -5.81 -11.90
CA ILE A 92 -11.51 -5.10 -12.98
C ILE A 92 -12.49 -5.02 -14.15
N GLN A 93 -12.66 -3.82 -14.69
CA GLN A 93 -13.49 -3.56 -15.85
C GLN A 93 -12.68 -2.99 -17.00
N GLY A 94 -13.02 -3.42 -18.22
CA GLY A 94 -12.44 -2.95 -19.47
C GLY A 94 -13.43 -2.10 -20.27
N SER A 95 -12.91 -1.13 -21.01
CA SER A 95 -13.67 -0.31 -21.95
C SER A 95 -12.85 -0.01 -23.20
N THR A 96 -13.53 0.25 -24.32
CA THR A 96 -12.92 0.77 -25.56
C THR A 96 -13.19 2.26 -25.78
N ASN A 97 -14.06 2.88 -24.98
CA ASN A 97 -14.54 4.26 -25.21
C ASN A 97 -14.78 5.08 -23.93
N LEU A 98 -14.36 4.59 -22.75
CA LEU A 98 -14.58 5.20 -21.42
C LEU A 98 -16.05 5.34 -20.97
N ALA A 99 -17.02 4.93 -21.79
CA ALA A 99 -18.45 5.00 -21.48
C ALA A 99 -19.04 3.62 -21.17
N GLY A 100 -18.82 2.64 -22.07
CA GLY A 100 -19.24 1.26 -21.87
C GLY A 100 -18.19 0.47 -21.11
N TRP A 101 -18.52 -0.04 -19.93
CA TRP A 101 -17.61 -0.80 -19.08
C TRP A 101 -18.10 -2.23 -18.88
N VAL A 102 -17.23 -3.21 -19.12
CA VAL A 102 -17.54 -4.64 -18.96
C VAL A 102 -16.61 -5.22 -17.91
N SER A 103 -17.13 -6.03 -16.99
CA SER A 103 -16.33 -6.76 -16.01
C SER A 103 -15.54 -7.87 -16.70
N ILE A 104 -14.22 -7.86 -16.54
CA ILE A 104 -13.30 -8.80 -17.21
C ILE A 104 -12.50 -9.67 -16.24
N ALA A 105 -12.42 -9.28 -14.97
CA ALA A 105 -11.87 -10.12 -13.91
C ALA A 105 -12.43 -9.70 -12.54
N THR A 106 -12.43 -10.63 -11.58
CA THR A 106 -12.74 -10.37 -10.17
C THR A 106 -11.69 -11.08 -9.32
N ASN A 107 -10.92 -10.31 -8.57
CA ASN A 107 -9.79 -10.82 -7.79
C ASN A 107 -9.90 -10.36 -6.35
N VAL A 108 -9.54 -11.23 -5.41
CA VAL A 108 -9.31 -10.85 -4.01
C VAL A 108 -7.85 -10.44 -3.90
N SER A 109 -7.59 -9.30 -3.26
CA SER A 109 -6.22 -8.86 -3.03
C SER A 109 -5.68 -9.53 -1.78
N ASP A 110 -4.78 -10.51 -1.90
CA ASP A 110 -4.26 -11.21 -0.72
C ASP A 110 -3.29 -10.35 0.10
N SER A 111 -2.42 -9.59 -0.56
CA SER A 111 -1.37 -8.76 0.07
C SER A 111 -1.56 -7.25 -0.12
N GLY A 112 -2.74 -6.82 -0.61
CA GLY A 112 -3.00 -5.42 -0.97
C GLY A 112 -2.54 -5.04 -2.39
N THR A 113 -2.01 -5.99 -3.17
CA THR A 113 -1.74 -5.81 -4.60
C THR A 113 -2.35 -6.96 -5.41
N ILE A 114 -2.97 -6.63 -6.54
CA ILE A 114 -3.38 -7.57 -7.59
C ILE A 114 -2.59 -7.22 -8.85
N GLN A 115 -1.98 -8.21 -9.48
CA GLN A 115 -1.39 -8.08 -10.82
C GLN A 115 -2.12 -9.04 -11.75
N TRP A 116 -2.64 -8.52 -12.86
CA TRP A 116 -3.47 -9.29 -13.77
C TRP A 116 -3.20 -8.85 -15.22
N THR A 117 -3.14 -9.82 -16.13
CA THR A 117 -3.02 -9.57 -17.58
C THR A 117 -4.39 -9.72 -18.22
N ASP A 118 -4.80 -8.77 -19.09
CA ASP A 118 -6.00 -8.91 -19.94
C ASP A 118 -5.73 -9.90 -21.08
N PRO A 119 -6.28 -11.13 -21.06
CA PRO A 119 -6.01 -12.13 -22.10
C PRO A 119 -6.58 -11.72 -23.47
N GLN A 120 -7.51 -10.77 -23.50
CA GLN A 120 -8.12 -10.25 -24.72
C GLN A 120 -7.61 -8.84 -25.06
N GLY A 121 -6.71 -8.27 -24.26
CA GLY A 121 -6.27 -6.89 -24.40
C GLY A 121 -5.67 -6.57 -25.77
N ALA A 122 -4.92 -7.51 -26.34
CA ALA A 122 -4.31 -7.39 -27.67
C ALA A 122 -5.32 -7.32 -28.82
N ASN A 123 -6.56 -7.78 -28.62
CA ASN A 123 -7.63 -7.73 -29.61
C ASN A 123 -8.28 -6.34 -29.72
N TYR A 124 -7.88 -5.39 -28.86
CA TYR A 124 -8.41 -4.03 -28.83
C TYR A 124 -7.29 -3.02 -29.12
N PRO A 125 -7.42 -2.16 -30.16
CA PRO A 125 -6.42 -1.13 -30.46
C PRO A 125 -6.22 -0.13 -29.32
N ILE A 126 -7.30 0.15 -28.58
CA ILE A 126 -7.29 0.97 -27.37
C ILE A 126 -8.11 0.23 -26.31
N ARG A 127 -7.55 0.10 -25.12
CA ARG A 127 -8.17 -0.57 -23.98
C ARG A 127 -7.97 0.26 -22.71
N PHE A 128 -9.07 0.68 -22.10
CA PHE A 128 -9.10 1.40 -20.84
C PHE A 128 -9.49 0.47 -19.71
N TYR A 129 -8.96 0.72 -18.51
CA TYR A 129 -9.20 -0.10 -17.34
C TYR A 129 -9.64 0.76 -16.15
N ARG A 130 -10.57 0.24 -15.35
CA ARG A 130 -10.89 0.73 -14.01
C ARG A 130 -11.08 -0.44 -13.08
N ALA A 131 -10.92 -0.21 -11.78
CA ALA A 131 -11.25 -1.19 -10.75
C ALA A 131 -12.35 -0.61 -9.84
N ILE A 132 -13.30 -1.46 -9.46
CA ILE A 132 -14.34 -1.12 -8.48
C ILE A 132 -14.28 -2.12 -7.33
N ALA A 133 -14.45 -1.63 -6.11
CA ALA A 133 -14.68 -2.47 -4.95
C ALA A 133 -16.20 -2.51 -4.70
N PRO A 134 -16.86 -3.68 -4.80
CA PRO A 134 -18.26 -3.82 -4.43
C PRO A 134 -18.48 -3.72 -2.92
#